data_AF-K1Z553-F1
#
_entry.id   AF-K1Z553-F1
#
_cell.length_a   1.000
_cell.length_b   1.000
_cell.length_c   1.000
_cell.angle_alpha   90.00
_cell.angle_beta   90.00
_cell.angle_gamma   90.00
#
_symmetry.space_group_name_H-M   'P 1'
#
loop_
_entity.id
_entity.type
_entity.pdbx_description
1 polymer ?
#
loop_
_entity_poly.entity_id
_entity_poly.type
_entity_poly.pdbx_seq_one_letter_code
_entity_poly.pdbx_strand_id
1 'polypeptide(L)'
;MSQDFPNRRSIRLKYFDYASEYAYFVTICTYGRMNLFGQIMDGTMVVNDFGRIVETTWHDLPNHIAGIELDEFVIMPDHFHGIISIVVGAGSKP
;
A
#
# COMPACT_ATOMS: atom_id res chain seq x y z
N MET A 1 -31.07 24.70 11.57
CA MET A 1 -30.52 23.45 12.15
C MET A 1 -29.10 23.32 11.65
N SER A 2 -28.11 23.64 12.48
CA SER A 2 -26.70 23.41 12.14
C SER A 2 -26.46 21.91 12.12
N GLN A 3 -26.06 21.36 10.97
CA GLN A 3 -25.59 19.98 10.93
C GLN A 3 -24.21 19.92 11.60
N ASP A 4 -24.14 19.33 12.78
CA ASP A 4 -22.88 18.96 13.42
C ASP A 4 -22.34 17.73 12.70
N PHE A 5 -21.40 17.94 11.79
CA PHE A 5 -20.63 16.85 11.22
C PHE A 5 -19.73 16.23 12.30
N PRO A 6 -19.58 14.89 12.33
CA PRO A 6 -18.68 14.25 13.27
C PRO A 6 -17.26 14.79 13.11
N ASN A 7 -16.67 15.24 14.21
CA ASN A 7 -15.29 15.70 14.24
C ASN A 7 -14.36 14.48 14.03
N ARG A 8 -13.80 14.37 12.82
CA ARG A 8 -12.93 13.26 12.43
C ARG A 8 -11.65 13.29 13.26
N ARG A 9 -11.50 12.31 14.16
CA ARG A 9 -10.26 12.11 14.89
C ARG A 9 -9.18 11.57 13.95
N SER A 10 -7.95 12.04 14.12
CA SER A 10 -6.79 11.48 13.41
C SER A 10 -6.59 10.02 13.83
N ILE A 11 -6.39 9.15 12.84
CA ILE A 11 -5.95 7.77 13.06
C ILE A 11 -4.44 7.65 13.26
N ARG A 12 -3.69 8.73 12.96
CA ARG A 12 -2.24 8.74 13.09
C ARG A 12 -1.85 8.82 14.56
N LEU A 13 -0.85 8.02 14.93
CA LEU A 13 -0.29 8.05 16.27
C LEU A 13 0.26 9.46 16.56
N LYS A 14 -0.18 10.04 17.68
CA LYS A 14 0.24 11.37 18.08
C LYS A 14 1.75 11.37 18.32
N TYR A 15 2.45 12.36 17.75
CA TYR A 15 3.90 12.56 17.86
C TYR A 15 4.77 11.53 17.12
N PHE A 16 4.19 10.66 16.30
CA PHE A 16 4.97 9.80 15.40
C PHE A 16 5.16 10.49 14.05
N ASP A 17 6.41 10.57 13.58
CA ASP A 17 6.74 11.06 12.25
C ASP A 17 6.71 9.91 11.24
N TYR A 18 5.74 9.96 10.32
CA TYR A 18 5.56 8.95 9.28
C TYR A 18 6.48 9.16 8.06
N ALA A 19 7.33 10.20 8.06
CA ALA A 19 8.37 10.41 7.05
C ALA A 19 9.74 9.86 7.49
N SER A 20 9.84 9.34 8.72
CA SER A 20 11.05 8.76 9.27
C SER A 20 11.41 7.43 8.58
N GLU A 21 12.69 7.06 8.67
CA GLU A 21 13.27 5.89 8.01
C GLU A 21 12.85 4.58 8.69
N TYR A 22 11.64 4.11 8.38
CA TYR A 22 11.05 2.88 8.91
C TYR A 22 10.39 2.06 7.80
N ALA A 23 10.08 0.80 8.13
CA ALA A 23 9.25 -0.08 7.30
C ALA A 23 7.76 0.12 7.61
N TYR A 24 6.96 0.16 6.56
CA TYR A 24 5.51 0.37 6.62
C TYR A 24 4.79 -0.77 5.90
N PHE A 25 3.88 -1.41 6.62
CA PHE A 25 2.96 -2.37 6.02
C PHE A 25 1.78 -1.64 5.38
N VAL A 26 1.56 -1.89 4.09
CA VAL A 26 0.53 -1.26 3.29
C VAL A 26 -0.47 -2.31 2.84
N THR A 27 -1.75 -1.98 2.94
CA THR A 27 -2.85 -2.78 2.39
C THR A 27 -3.69 -1.90 1.47
N ILE A 28 -3.95 -2.38 0.25
CA ILE A 28 -4.82 -1.71 -0.72
C ILE A 28 -5.89 -2.71 -1.14
N CYS A 29 -7.15 -2.44 -0.82
CA CYS A 29 -8.29 -3.23 -1.29
C CYS A 29 -8.85 -2.65 -2.59
N THR A 30 -9.34 -3.52 -3.47
CA THR A 30 -10.17 -3.11 -4.60
C THR A 30 -11.48 -2.49 -4.11
N TYR A 31 -12.11 -1.72 -5.00
CA TYR A 31 -13.43 -1.18 -4.73
C TYR A 31 -14.42 -2.31 -4.42
N GLY A 32 -15.15 -2.17 -3.31
CA GLY A 32 -16.13 -3.17 -2.89
C GLY A 32 -15.55 -4.56 -2.61
N ARG A 33 -14.22 -4.70 -2.49
CA ARG A 33 -13.55 -6.01 -2.38
C ARG A 33 -13.86 -6.95 -3.54
N MET A 34 -13.97 -6.40 -4.75
CA MET A 34 -14.14 -7.19 -5.96
C MET A 34 -12.86 -7.97 -6.28
N ASN A 35 -12.99 -9.24 -6.66
CA ASN A 35 -11.87 -10.10 -7.04
C ASN A 35 -11.33 -9.74 -8.44
N LEU A 36 -10.67 -8.59 -8.56
CA LEU A 36 -10.19 -8.05 -9.83
C LEU A 36 -8.84 -8.62 -10.26
N PHE A 37 -8.01 -9.08 -9.33
CA PHE A 37 -6.60 -9.45 -9.59
C PHE A 37 -6.40 -10.92 -9.93
N GLY A 38 -7.47 -11.72 -9.87
CA GLY A 38 -7.43 -13.15 -10.16
C GLY A 38 -8.33 -13.93 -9.21
N GLN A 39 -7.97 -15.18 -8.96
CA GLN A 39 -8.73 -16.09 -8.12
C GLN A 39 -7.79 -17.10 -7.45
N ILE A 40 -8.25 -17.74 -6.38
CA ILE A 40 -7.53 -18.84 -5.75
C ILE A 40 -8.04 -20.16 -6.32
N MET A 41 -7.15 -20.98 -6.86
CA MET A 41 -7.43 -22.34 -7.31
C MET A 41 -6.51 -23.30 -6.54
N ASP A 42 -7.10 -24.31 -5.89
CA ASP A 42 -6.36 -25.31 -5.10
C ASP A 42 -5.40 -24.69 -4.06
N GLY A 43 -5.87 -23.63 -3.38
CA GLY A 43 -5.07 -22.91 -2.38
C GLY A 43 -3.97 -22.01 -2.94
N THR A 44 -3.82 -21.94 -4.27
CA THR A 44 -2.80 -21.12 -4.94
C THR A 44 -3.45 -19.92 -5.63
N MET A 45 -2.83 -18.76 -5.50
CA MET A 45 -3.27 -17.57 -6.22
C MET A 45 -2.97 -17.69 -7.72
N VAL A 46 -4.01 -17.64 -8.55
CA VAL A 46 -3.91 -17.57 -10.01
C VAL A 46 -4.16 -16.12 -10.44
N VAL A 47 -3.06 -15.42 -10.73
CA VAL A 47 -3.05 -14.00 -11.08
C VAL A 47 -3.50 -13.80 -12.53
N ASN A 48 -4.40 -12.83 -12.76
CA ASN A 48 -4.83 -12.42 -14.10
C ASN A 48 -4.05 -11.18 -14.59
N ASP A 49 -4.42 -10.62 -15.74
CA ASP A 49 -3.72 -9.45 -16.31
C ASP A 49 -3.74 -8.22 -15.40
N PHE A 50 -4.83 -7.97 -14.67
CA PHE A 50 -4.90 -6.86 -13.72
C PHE A 50 -3.98 -7.08 -12.52
N GLY A 51 -3.89 -8.30 -12.01
CA GLY A 51 -2.94 -8.63 -10.95
C GLY A 51 -1.48 -8.51 -11.43
N ARG A 52 -1.18 -8.87 -12.69
CA ARG A 52 0.15 -8.65 -13.29
C ARG A 52 0.50 -7.17 -13.43
N ILE A 53 -0.50 -6.32 -13.71
CA ILE A 53 -0.32 -4.86 -13.69
C ILE A 53 0.05 -4.39 -12.29
N VAL A 54 -0.62 -4.90 -11.24
CA VAL A 54 -0.27 -4.58 -9.84
C VAL A 54 1.16 -5.01 -9.51
N GLU A 55 1.56 -6.22 -9.89
CA GLU A 55 2.93 -6.75 -9.69
C GLU A 55 3.97 -5.88 -10.41
N THR A 56 3.73 -5.56 -11.68
CA THR A 56 4.63 -4.70 -12.48
C THR A 56 4.74 -3.32 -11.85
N THR A 57 3.61 -2.74 -11.43
CA THR A 57 3.58 -1.42 -10.79
C THR A 57 4.33 -1.43 -9.47
N TRP A 58 4.17 -2.47 -8.66
CA TRP A 58 4.91 -2.64 -7.41
C TRP A 58 6.41 -2.59 -7.66
N HIS A 59 6.92 -3.43 -8.55
CA HIS A 59 8.36 -3.47 -8.85
C HIS A 59 8.91 -2.18 -9.48
N ASP A 60 8.05 -1.38 -10.12
CA ASP A 60 8.44 -0.12 -10.74
C ASP A 60 8.45 1.06 -9.75
N LEU A 61 7.86 0.92 -8.55
CA LEU A 61 7.77 2.00 -7.56
C LEU A 61 9.12 2.70 -7.26
N PRO A 62 10.27 2.02 -7.11
CA PRO A 62 11.54 2.67 -6.83
C PRO A 62 12.04 3.56 -7.99
N ASN A 63 11.56 3.30 -9.22
CA ASN A 63 11.85 4.15 -10.38
C ASN A 63 11.01 5.43 -10.38
N HIS A 64 9.83 5.42 -9.73
CA HIS A 64 8.95 6.58 -9.62
C HIS A 64 9.18 7.40 -8.35
N ILE A 65 9.61 6.75 -7.27
CA ILE A 65 9.75 7.34 -5.94
C ILE A 65 11.16 7.08 -5.42
N ALA A 66 11.96 8.14 -5.33
CA ALA A 66 13.28 8.05 -4.72
C ALA A 66 13.18 7.87 -3.19
N GLY A 67 14.17 7.19 -2.60
CA GLY A 67 14.29 7.05 -1.15
C GLY A 67 13.40 5.98 -0.53
N ILE A 68 12.82 5.09 -1.33
CA ILE A 68 12.11 3.89 -0.85
C ILE A 68 12.81 2.61 -1.29
N GLU A 69 12.63 1.56 -0.50
CA GLU A 69 12.93 0.17 -0.83
C GLU A 69 11.67 -0.67 -0.66
N LEU A 70 11.56 -1.72 -1.47
CA LEU A 70 10.47 -2.68 -1.40
C LEU A 70 10.94 -3.97 -0.75
N ASP A 71 10.07 -4.56 0.05
CA ASP A 71 10.28 -5.87 0.67
C ASP A 71 9.08 -6.78 0.30
N GLU A 72 8.80 -7.81 1.08
CA GLU A 72 7.77 -8.81 0.82
C GLU A 72 6.40 -8.21 0.48
N PHE A 73 5.73 -8.83 -0.49
CA PHE A 73 4.39 -8.47 -0.94
C PHE A 73 3.56 -9.70 -1.30
N VAL A 74 2.24 -9.55 -1.28
CA VAL A 74 1.31 -10.58 -1.78
C VAL A 74 0.14 -9.93 -2.49
N ILE A 75 -0.23 -10.51 -3.63
CA ILE A 75 -1.45 -10.17 -4.37
C ILE A 75 -2.48 -11.25 -4.05
N MET A 76 -3.62 -10.83 -3.54
CA MET A 76 -4.81 -11.64 -3.34
C MET A 76 -5.89 -11.21 -4.35
N PRO A 77 -6.98 -11.98 -4.53
CA PRO A 77 -7.98 -11.67 -5.56
C PRO A 77 -8.52 -10.22 -5.52
N ASP A 78 -8.72 -9.67 -4.32
CA ASP A 78 -9.36 -8.37 -4.08
C ASP A 78 -8.46 -7.36 -3.34
N HIS A 79 -7.20 -7.70 -3.04
CA HIS A 79 -6.32 -6.79 -2.32
C HIS A 79 -4.84 -7.08 -2.55
N PHE A 80 -4.03 -6.08 -2.26
CA PHE A 80 -2.58 -6.13 -2.24
C PHE A 80 -2.08 -5.85 -0.82
N HIS A 81 -1.07 -6.60 -0.39
CA HIS A 81 -0.28 -6.29 0.79
C HIS A 81 1.19 -6.11 0.38
N GLY A 82 1.88 -5.15 0.97
CA GLY A 82 3.31 -4.95 0.72
C GLY A 82 4.00 -4.21 1.86
N ILE A 83 5.30 -4.41 1.97
CA ILE A 83 6.17 -3.69 2.91
C ILE A 83 7.01 -2.69 2.11
N ILE A 84 6.94 -1.42 2.51
CA ILE A 84 7.75 -0.34 1.94
C ILE A 84 8.62 0.24 3.05
N SER A 85 9.93 0.32 2.82
CA SER A 85 10.87 0.99 3.71
C SER A 85 11.21 2.36 3.16
N ILE A 86 11.15 3.39 4.01
CA ILE A 86 11.75 4.69 3.70
C ILE A 86 13.22 4.60 4.11
N VAL A 87 14.14 4.79 3.18
CA VAL A 87 15.60 4.65 3.42
C VAL A 87 16.36 5.97 3.33
N VAL A 88 15.74 6.98 2.75
CA VAL A 88 16.15 8.37 2.89
C VAL A 88 14.92 9.11 3.36
N GLY A 89 14.95 9.68 4.57
CA GLY A 89 13.81 10.42 5.10
C GLY A 89 13.24 11.38 4.05
N ALA A 90 11.92 11.43 3.90
CA ALA A 90 11.26 12.17 2.81
C ALA A 90 11.44 13.71 2.88
N GLY A 91 12.24 14.21 3.83
CA GLY A 91 12.75 15.56 3.86
C GLY A 91 14.13 15.62 3.20
N SER A 92 14.31 16.51 2.23
CA SER A 92 15.63 16.95 1.81
C SER A 92 16.44 17.30 3.06
N LYS A 93 17.52 16.56 3.33
CA LYS A 93 18.53 17.03 4.29
C LYS A 93 19.01 18.40 3.78
N PRO A 94 18.95 19.46 4.60
CA PRO A 94 19.41 20.79 4.19
C PRO A 94 20.91 20.78 3.85
#